data_AF-A0A846H0B6-F1
#
_entry.id   AF-A0A846H0B6-F1
#
_cell.length_a   1.000
_cell.length_b   1.000
_cell.length_c   1.000
_cell.angle_alpha   90.00
_cell.angle_beta   90.00
_cell.angle_gamma   90.00
#
_symmetry.space_group_name_H-M   'P 1'
#
loop_
_entity.id
_entity.type
_entity.pdbx_description
1 polymer ?
#
loop_
_entity_poly.entity_id
_entity_poly.type
_entity_poly.pdbx_seq_one_letter_code
_entity_poly.pdbx_strand_id
1 'polypeptide(L)'
;MVPHRHFENPKALKTALAGVERIIIDATERAYRRSQDNATQRLYYSGKQKEHTVKNMVIAGVDKFIYFLGQTFTGHNHDYAMLKQELPPELDWFSDIN
;
A
#
# COMPACT_ATOMS: atom_id res chain seq x y z
N MET A 1 10.23 -0.76 16.28
CA MET A 1 10.39 -1.30 14.91
C MET A 1 9.72 -0.34 13.95
N VAL A 2 10.26 -0.15 12.74
CA VAL A 2 9.66 0.68 11.68
C VAL A 2 9.10 -0.21 10.57
N PRO A 3 8.04 0.19 9.84
CA PRO A 3 7.50 -0.61 8.75
C PRO A 3 8.49 -0.77 7.60
N HIS A 4 8.49 -1.95 6.97
CA HIS A 4 9.21 -2.15 5.73
C HIS A 4 8.63 -1.28 4.61
N ARG A 5 9.50 -0.79 3.73
CA ARG A 5 9.14 0.11 2.61
C ARG A 5 9.17 -0.61 1.26
N HIS A 6 9.85 -1.74 1.18
CA HIS A 6 10.03 -2.54 -0.03
C HIS A 6 10.45 -3.96 0.38
N PHE A 7 10.06 -4.96 -0.42
CA PHE A 7 10.56 -6.32 -0.36
C PHE A 7 11.04 -6.74 -1.75
N GLU A 8 12.26 -7.25 -1.83
CA GLU A 8 12.84 -7.69 -3.12
C GLU A 8 12.23 -9.00 -3.60
N ASN A 9 11.75 -9.85 -2.68
CA ASN A 9 11.24 -11.18 -2.98
C ASN A 9 10.30 -11.71 -1.88
N PRO A 10 9.49 -12.75 -2.16
CA PRO A 10 8.58 -13.35 -1.19
C PRO A 10 9.24 -13.84 0.09
N LYS A 11 10.48 -14.31 0.04
CA LYS A 11 11.20 -14.80 1.22
C LYS A 11 11.46 -13.68 2.25
N ALA A 12 11.77 -12.48 1.77
CA ALA A 12 11.95 -11.31 2.64
C ALA A 12 10.65 -10.91 3.34
N LEU A 13 9.52 -10.91 2.61
CA LEU A 13 8.20 -10.67 3.19
C LEU A 13 7.86 -11.72 4.25
N LYS A 14 8.06 -13.01 3.94
CA LYS A 14 7.81 -14.13 4.88
C LYS A 14 8.63 -14.01 6.15
N THR A 15 9.90 -13.61 6.03
CA THR A 15 10.79 -13.39 7.18
C THR A 15 10.31 -12.23 8.05
N ALA A 16 9.85 -11.14 7.44
CA ALA A 16 9.31 -9.98 8.18
C ALA A 16 7.98 -10.29 8.89
N LEU A 17 7.21 -11.24 8.37
CA LEU A 17 5.93 -11.70 8.92
C LEU A 17 6.06 -12.97 9.77
N ALA A 18 7.28 -13.40 10.11
CA ALA A 18 7.49 -14.63 10.88
C ALA A 18 6.79 -14.55 12.25
N GLY A 19 5.91 -15.51 12.52
CA GLY A 19 5.09 -15.53 13.74
C GLY A 19 3.80 -14.70 13.69
N VAL A 20 3.52 -14.03 12.56
CA VAL A 20 2.25 -13.33 12.34
C VAL A 20 1.24 -14.30 11.73
N GLU A 21 0.21 -14.67 12.49
CA GLU A 21 -0.80 -15.65 12.06
C GLU A 21 -1.78 -15.08 11.03
N ARG A 22 -2.09 -13.78 11.12
CA ARG A 22 -3.05 -13.13 10.24
C ARG A 22 -2.56 -11.76 9.84
N ILE A 23 -2.53 -11.53 8.54
CA ILE A 23 -2.26 -10.23 7.94
C ILE A 23 -3.53 -9.64 7.33
N ILE A 24 -3.60 -8.32 7.32
CA ILE A 24 -4.62 -7.54 6.66
C ILE A 24 -3.89 -6.69 5.62
N ILE A 25 -4.28 -6.84 4.36
CA ILE A 25 -3.77 -6.04 3.26
C ILE A 25 -4.86 -5.06 2.86
N ASP A 26 -4.57 -3.77 2.95
CA ASP A 26 -5.52 -2.73 2.59
C ASP A 26 -4.81 -1.53 1.97
N ALA A 27 -5.56 -0.68 1.28
CA ALA A 27 -5.09 0.60 0.77
C ALA A 27 -5.73 1.73 1.57
N THR A 28 -4.89 2.53 2.24
CA THR A 28 -5.35 3.68 3.02
C THR A 28 -5.17 4.97 2.24
N GLU A 29 -6.21 5.80 2.18
CA GLU A 29 -6.14 7.15 1.63
C GLU A 29 -5.88 8.19 2.74
N ARG A 30 -5.13 9.25 2.42
CA ARG A 30 -4.91 10.41 3.29
C ARG A 30 -5.04 11.71 2.51
N ALA A 31 -5.48 12.75 3.20
CA ALA A 31 -5.61 14.08 2.62
C ALA A 31 -4.26 14.60 2.11
N TYR A 32 -4.30 15.27 0.96
CA TYR A 32 -3.18 15.94 0.34
C TYR A 32 -3.51 17.41 0.12
N ARG A 33 -2.50 18.27 0.15
CA ARG A 33 -2.69 19.71 -0.05
C ARG A 33 -3.16 19.96 -1.48
N ARG A 34 -4.25 20.72 -1.63
CA ARG A 34 -4.69 21.22 -2.94
C ARG A 34 -3.64 22.16 -3.53
N SER A 35 -3.07 21.78 -4.68
CA SER A 35 -2.15 22.63 -5.44
C SER A 35 -2.91 23.75 -6.18
N GLN A 36 -2.24 24.88 -6.39
CA GLN A 36 -2.72 25.97 -7.25
C GLN A 36 -2.43 25.70 -8.73
N ASP A 37 -1.45 24.84 -9.02
CA ASP A 37 -1.20 24.38 -10.38
C ASP A 37 -2.32 23.42 -10.82
N ASN A 38 -2.97 23.73 -11.94
CA ASN A 38 -4.13 22.99 -12.43
C ASN A 38 -3.80 21.53 -12.79
N ALA A 39 -2.62 21.29 -13.38
CA ALA A 39 -2.22 19.93 -13.76
C ALA A 39 -2.03 19.05 -12.51
N THR A 40 -1.30 19.57 -11.52
CA THR A 40 -1.10 18.92 -10.22
C THR A 40 -2.41 18.74 -9.47
N GLN A 41 -3.29 19.76 -9.48
CA GLN A 41 -4.59 19.68 -8.83
C GLN A 41 -5.41 18.50 -9.38
N ARG A 42 -5.52 18.40 -10.71
CA ARG A 42 -6.24 17.30 -11.38
C ARG A 42 -5.60 15.94 -11.08
N LEU A 43 -4.28 15.87 -11.04
CA LEU A 43 -3.52 14.65 -10.77
C LEU A 43 -3.80 14.06 -9.38
N TYR A 44 -3.93 14.89 -8.35
CA TYR A 44 -4.15 14.42 -6.97
C TYR A 44 -5.63 14.30 -6.58
N TYR A 45 -6.56 14.71 -7.44
CA TYR A 45 -7.99 14.66 -7.16
C TYR A 45 -8.52 13.22 -7.20
N SER A 46 -9.12 12.75 -6.11
CA SER A 46 -9.82 11.47 -6.01
C SER A 46 -11.31 11.67 -6.26
N GLY A 47 -11.83 11.08 -7.35
CA GLY A 47 -13.26 11.14 -7.66
C GLY A 47 -14.15 10.46 -6.63
N LYS A 48 -13.64 9.44 -5.93
CA LYS A 48 -14.36 8.70 -4.89
C LYS A 48 -14.51 9.51 -3.61
N GLN A 49 -13.42 10.10 -3.13
CA GLN A 49 -13.41 10.92 -1.91
C GLN A 49 -13.90 12.36 -2.15
N LYS A 50 -13.93 12.81 -3.41
CA LYS A 50 -14.19 14.20 -3.81
C LYS A 50 -13.21 15.21 -3.21
N GLU A 51 -11.99 14.77 -2.93
CA GLU A 51 -10.91 15.56 -2.34
C GLU A 51 -9.56 15.21 -2.98
N HIS A 52 -8.52 15.98 -2.65
CA HIS A 52 -7.16 15.68 -3.07
C HIS A 52 -6.56 14.70 -2.07
N THR A 53 -6.26 13.49 -2.54
CA THR A 53 -5.76 12.44 -1.66
C THR A 53 -4.54 11.76 -2.27
N VAL A 54 -3.72 11.22 -1.38
CA VAL A 54 -2.72 10.22 -1.74
C VAL A 54 -3.06 8.94 -1.02
N LYS A 55 -2.55 7.83 -1.52
CA LYS A 55 -2.84 6.50 -1.00
C LYS A 55 -1.59 5.66 -0.88
N ASN A 56 -1.59 4.80 0.11
CA ASN A 56 -0.52 3.85 0.38
C ASN A 56 -1.14 2.48 0.65
N MET A 57 -0.48 1.43 0.17
CA MET A 57 -0.80 0.08 0.60
C MET A 57 -0.18 -0.18 1.98
N VAL A 58 -0.92 -0.89 2.84
CA VAL A 58 -0.45 -1.35 4.14
C VAL A 58 -0.61 -2.86 4.24
N ILE A 59 0.37 -3.51 4.88
CA ILE A 59 0.20 -4.86 5.45
C ILE A 59 0.32 -4.71 6.95
N ALA A 60 -0.75 -5.02 7.67
CA ALA A 60 -0.83 -4.91 9.11
C ALA A 60 -1.21 -6.25 9.75
N GLY A 61 -0.79 -6.47 10.99
CA GLY A 61 -1.24 -7.60 11.80
C GLY A 61 -2.47 -7.24 12.64
N VAL A 62 -3.10 -8.27 13.22
CA VAL A 62 -4.18 -8.10 14.22
C VAL A 62 -3.71 -7.43 15.51
N ASP A 63 -2.39 -7.40 15.73
CA ASP A 63 -1.67 -6.69 16.79
C ASP A 63 -1.61 -5.16 16.56
N LYS A 64 -2.21 -4.66 15.47
CA LYS A 64 -2.22 -3.24 15.06
C LYS A 64 -0.84 -2.71 14.64
N PHE A 65 0.13 -3.59 14.42
CA PHE A 65 1.42 -3.19 13.88
C PHE A 65 1.37 -3.15 12.33
N ILE A 66 1.96 -2.12 11.75
CA ILE A 66 2.13 -2.00 10.29
C ILE A 66 3.48 -2.60 9.91
N TYR A 67 3.46 -3.80 9.33
CA TYR A 67 4.65 -4.52 8.91
C TYR A 67 5.21 -3.97 7.59
N PHE A 68 4.33 -3.50 6.71
CA PHE A 68 4.68 -2.91 5.42
C PHE A 68 3.87 -1.65 5.15
N LEU A 69 4.55 -0.61 4.65
CA LEU A 69 3.93 0.59 4.13
C LEU A 69 4.52 0.86 2.74
N GLY A 70 3.69 0.72 1.71
CA GLY A 70 4.09 0.88 0.31
C GLY A 70 4.39 2.33 -0.09
N GLN A 71 4.71 2.50 -1.36
CA GLN A 71 4.93 3.80 -2.00
C GLN A 71 3.65 4.64 -1.98
N THR A 72 3.83 5.94 -2.23
CA THR A 72 2.73 6.90 -2.23
C THR A 72 2.23 7.08 -3.66
N PHE A 73 0.95 6.81 -3.85
CA PHE A 73 0.24 6.98 -5.11
C PHE A 73 -0.79 8.09 -5.00
N THR A 74 -1.22 8.66 -6.12
CA THR A 74 -2.37 9.58 -6.13
C THR A 74 -3.65 8.81 -5.81
N GLY A 75 -4.60 9.44 -5.12
CA GLY A 75 -5.79 8.79 -4.56
C GLY A 75 -6.68 8.08 -5.58
N HIS A 76 -6.65 8.50 -6.85
CA HIS A 76 -7.45 7.92 -7.92
C HIS A 76 -6.90 6.58 -8.46
N ASN A 77 -5.72 6.10 -8.02
CA ASN A 77 -5.20 4.80 -8.47
C ASN A 77 -6.07 3.65 -7.96
N HIS A 78 -6.17 2.56 -8.71
CA HIS A 78 -6.87 1.36 -8.25
C HIS A 78 -6.00 0.55 -7.29
N ASP A 79 -6.60 0.06 -6.19
CA ASP A 79 -5.90 -0.69 -5.14
C ASP A 79 -5.19 -1.93 -5.70
N TYR A 80 -5.87 -2.66 -6.59
CA TYR A 80 -5.30 -3.86 -7.21
C TYR A 80 -4.13 -3.55 -8.15
N ALA A 81 -4.12 -2.39 -8.81
CA ALA A 81 -3.00 -1.98 -9.65
C ALA A 81 -1.77 -1.67 -8.77
N MET A 82 -1.98 -0.97 -7.65
CA MET A 82 -0.92 -0.74 -6.66
C MET A 82 -0.40 -2.04 -6.06
N LEU A 83 -1.29 -2.98 -5.73
CA LEU A 83 -0.90 -4.29 -5.20
C LEU A 83 0.08 -4.99 -6.12
N LYS A 84 -0.24 -5.07 -7.41
CA LYS A 84 0.62 -5.70 -8.41
C LYS A 84 1.94 -4.96 -8.63
N GLN A 85 1.98 -3.65 -8.40
CA GLN A 85 3.22 -2.89 -8.52
C GLN A 85 4.15 -3.11 -7.32
N GLU A 86 3.60 -3.17 -6.11
CA GLU A 86 4.37 -3.38 -4.88
C GLU A 86 4.75 -4.86 -4.68
N LEU A 87 3.84 -5.77 -5.07
CA LEU A 87 3.98 -7.22 -4.99
C LEU A 87 3.70 -7.81 -6.39
N PRO A 88 4.70 -7.82 -7.29
CA PRO A 88 4.58 -8.32 -8.65
C PRO A 88 3.98 -9.73 -8.72
N PRO A 89 2.92 -9.96 -9.52
CA PRO A 89 2.18 -11.23 -9.55
C PRO A 89 2.99 -12.40 -10.13
N GLU A 90 4.15 -12.14 -10.73
CA GLU A 90 5.08 -13.15 -11.23
C GLU A 90 5.78 -13.91 -10.09
N LEU A 91 5.76 -13.35 -8.88
CA LEU A 91 6.32 -13.95 -7.69
C LEU A 91 5.22 -14.46 -6.76
N ASP A 92 5.54 -15.55 -6.09
CA ASP A 92 4.59 -16.25 -5.24
C ASP A 92 4.63 -15.73 -3.80
N TRP A 93 4.02 -14.56 -3.61
CA TRP A 93 4.05 -13.82 -2.34
C TRP A 93 3.31 -14.52 -1.20
N PHE A 94 2.29 -15.32 -1.52
CA PHE A 94 1.29 -15.79 -0.56
C PHE A 94 0.99 -17.30 -0.61
N SER A 95 1.72 -18.11 -1.39
CA SER A 95 1.46 -19.56 -1.50
C SER A 95 1.38 -20.33 -0.18
N ASP A 96 2.12 -19.88 0.83
CA ASP A 96 2.19 -20.55 2.13
C ASP A 96 1.21 -19.95 3.16
N ILE A 97 0.38 -18.98 2.75
CA ILE A 97 -0.61 -18.32 3.62
C ILE A 97 -1.99 -18.87 3.28
N ASN A 98 -2.43 -19.86 4.05
CA ASN A 98 -3.75 -20.49 3.96
C ASN A 98 -4.66 -20.00 5.09
#